data_AF-A0A961Q6A7-F1
#
_entry.id   AF-A0A961Q6A7-F1
#
_cell.length_a   1.000
_cell.length_b   1.000
_cell.length_c   1.000
_cell.angle_alpha   90.00
_cell.angle_beta   90.00
_cell.angle_gamma   90.00
#
_symmetry.space_group_name_H-M   'P 1'
#
loop_
_entity.id
_entity.type
_entity.pdbx_description
1 polymer ?
#
loop_
_entity_poly.entity_id
_entity_poly.type
_entity_poly.pdbx_seq_one_letter_code
_entity_poly.pdbx_strand_id
1 'polypeptide(L)' 'MKFADIKVMTKDQIKDEVLKLKREQFNLRFQKATGQIENTARIRQIRRDI' A
#
# COMPACT_ATOMS: atom_id res chain seq x y z
N MET A 1 -3.11 7.52 -0.01
CA MET A 1 -4.54 7.54 -0.38
C MET A 1 -5.15 8.78 0.26
N LYS A 2 -5.70 9.72 -0.51
CA LYS A 2 -6.37 10.89 0.09
C LYS A 2 -7.82 10.52 0.38
N PHE A 3 -8.37 11.05 1.47
CA PHE A 3 -9.76 10.81 1.87
C PHE A 3 -10.79 11.19 0.77
N ALA A 4 -10.46 12.19 -0.05
CA ALA A 4 -11.26 12.58 -1.20
C ALA A 4 -11.37 11.47 -2.26
N ASP A 5 -10.28 10.71 -2.49
CA ASP A 5 -10.24 9.63 -3.48
C ASP A 5 -11.14 8.45 -3.05
N ILE A 6 -11.15 8.15 -1.75
CA ILE A 6 -11.98 7.07 -1.15
C ILE A 6 -13.47 7.37 -1.30
N LYS A 7 -13.88 8.65 -1.19
CA LYS A 7 -15.29 9.05 -1.31
C LYS A 7 -15.85 8.91 -2.72
N VAL A 8 -14.99 8.93 -3.74
CA VAL A 8 -15.38 8.81 -5.16
C VAL A 8 -15.38 7.34 -5.61
N MET A 9 -14.59 6.49 -4.95
CA MET A 9 -14.48 5.07 -5.27
C MET A 9 -15.71 4.26 -4.81
N THR A 10 -16.09 3.26 -5.61
CA THR A 10 -17.08 2.26 -5.19
C THR A 10 -16.47 1.29 -4.17
N LYS A 11 -17.33 0.58 -3.41
CA LYS A 11 -16.87 -0.39 -2.40
C LYS A 11 -15.95 -1.47 -2.97
N ASP A 12 -16.17 -1.88 -4.22
CA ASP A 12 -15.35 -2.90 -4.86
C ASP A 12 -14.00 -2.33 -5.35
N GLN A 13 -13.98 -1.10 -5.85
CA GLN A 13 -12.73 -0.40 -6.16
C GLN A 13 -11.85 -0.19 -4.93
N ILE A 14 -12.45 0.12 -3.77
CA ILE A 14 -11.73 0.23 -2.50
C ILE A 14 -11.12 -1.12 -2.11
N LYS A 15 -11.86 -2.22 -2.25
CA LYS A 15 -11.33 -3.57 -1.95
C LYS A 15 -10.15 -3.92 -2.86
N ASP A 16 -10.26 -3.63 -4.15
CA ASP A 16 -9.19 -3.89 -5.11
C ASP A 16 -7.93 -3.08 -4.77
N GLU A 17 -8.11 -1.81 -4.38
CA GLU A 17 -6.99 -0.94 -4.01
C GLU A 17 -6.31 -1.42 -2.72
N VAL A 18 -7.08 -1.85 -1.72
CA VAL A 18 -6.53 -2.48 -0.50
C VAL A 18 -5.76 -3.76 -0.85
N LEU A 19 -6.25 -4.56 -1.81
CA LEU A 19 -5.58 -5.77 -2.27
C LEU A 19 -4.23 -5.45 -2.94
N LYS A 20 -4.17 -4.41 -3.76
CA LYS A 20 -2.92 -3.92 -4.36
C LYS A 20 -1.93 -3.45 -3.30
N LEU A 21 -2.39 -2.62 -2.35
CA LEU A 21 -1.55 -2.09 -1.26
C LEU A 21 -0.99 -3.21 -0.38
N LYS A 22 -1.77 -4.27 -0.10
CA LYS A 22 -1.29 -5.45 0.63
C LYS A 22 -0.23 -6.23 -0.14
N ARG A 23 -0.36 -6.37 -1.46
CA ARG A 23 0.66 -6.99 -2.31
C ARG A 23 1.95 -6.18 -2.32
N GLU A 24 1.83 -4.86 -2.45
CA GLU A 24 2.99 -3.95 -2.38
C GLU A 24 3.67 -4.02 -1.00
N GLN A 25 2.89 -4.06 0.09
CA GLN A 25 3.41 -4.24 1.45
C GLN A 25 4.21 -5.54 1.58
N PHE A 26 3.71 -6.64 1.03
CA PHE A 26 4.41 -7.93 1.05
C PHE A 26 5.75 -7.87 0.31
N ASN A 27 5.76 -7.28 -0.89
CA ASN A 27 6.98 -7.10 -1.67
C ASN A 27 8.01 -6.24 -0.93
N LEU A 28 7.58 -5.14 -0.30
CA LEU A 28 8.49 -4.31 0.51
C LEU A 28 9.02 -5.03 1.75
N ARG A 29 8.21 -5.91 2.38
CA ARG A 29 8.69 -6.76 3.48
C ARG A 29 9.76 -7.74 3.01
N PHE A 30 9.57 -8.33 1.83
CA PHE A 30 10.55 -9.21 1.22
C PHE A 30 11.84 -8.47 0.88
N GLN A 31 11.75 -7.31 0.21
CA GLN A 31 12.90 -6.45 -0.11
C GLN A 31 13.64 -5.99 1.16
N LYS A 32 12.91 -5.70 2.23
CA LYS A 32 13.51 -5.37 3.53
C LYS A 32 14.28 -6.55 4.12
N ALA A 33 13.74 -7.77 4.01
CA ALA A 33 14.40 -8.98 4.49
C ALA A 33 15.65 -9.33 3.67
N THR A 34 15.65 -9.06 2.36
CA THR A 34 16.82 -9.26 1.48
C THR A 34 17.83 -8.12 1.53
N GLY A 35 17.54 -7.03 2.27
CA GLY A 35 18.42 -5.87 2.39
C GLY A 35 18.46 -4.96 1.15
N GLN A 36 17.59 -5.19 0.16
CA GLN A 36 17.55 -4.45 -1.11
C GLN A 36 16.53 -3.30 -1.10
N ILE A 37 16.12 -2.84 0.08
CA ILE A 37 15.07 -1.82 0.17
C ILE A 37 15.64 -0.40 0.04
N GLU A 38 15.25 0.28 -1.03
CA GLU A 38 15.70 1.65 -1.30
C GLU A 38 14.82 2.71 -0.61
N ASN A 39 13.50 2.44 -0.49
CA ASN A 39 12.54 3.43 0.02
C ASN A 39 11.78 2.92 1.26
N THR A 40 12.35 3.17 2.44
CA THR A 40 11.71 2.83 3.72
C THR A 40 10.52 3.73 4.06
N ALA A 41 10.46 4.95 3.54
CA ALA A 41 9.33 5.86 3.73
C ALA A 41 8.05 5.30 3.11
N ARG A 42 8.17 4.61 1.97
CA ARG A 42 7.05 3.94 1.29
C ARG A 42 6.35 2.91 2.17
N ILE A 43 7.08 2.18 3.02
CA ILE A 43 6.48 1.24 3.99
C ILE A 43 5.50 1.96 4.92
N ARG A 44 5.89 3.14 5.44
CA ARG A 44 5.05 3.92 6.35
C ARG A 44 3.82 4.47 5.63
N GLN A 45 3.97 4.88 4.38
CA GLN A 45 2.87 5.36 3.54
C GLN A 45 1.86 4.25 3.28
N ILE A 46 2.29 3.07 2.83
CA ILE A 46 1.39 1.93 2.56
C ILE A 46 0.62 1.53 3.82
N ARG A 47 1.24 1.59 5.00
CA ARG A 47 0.55 1.28 6.27
C ARG A 47 -0.55 2.30 6.62
N ARG A 48 -0.41 3.56 6.19
CA ARG A 48 -1.43 4.60 6.40
C ARG A 48 -2.54 4.56 5.34
N ASP A 49 -2.21 4.04 4.16
CA ASP A 49 -3.10 3.98 3.02
C ASP A 49 -4.03 2.74 3.05
N ILE A 50 -3.68 1.71 3.83
CA ILE A 50 -4.54 0.55 4.18
C ILE A 50 -5.42 0.89 5.37
#